data_AF-A0A821QSU3-F1
#
_entry.id   AF-A0A821QSU3-F1
#
_cell.length_a   1.000
_cell.length_b   1.000
_cell.length_c   1.000
_cell.angle_alpha   90.00
_cell.angle_beta   90.00
_cell.angle_gamma   90.00
#
_symmetry.space_group_name_H-M   'P 1'
#
loop_
_entity.id
_entity.type
_entity.pdbx_description
1 polymer ?
#
loop_
_entity_poly.entity_id
_entity_poly.type
_entity_poly.pdbx_seq_one_letter_code
_entity_poly.pdbx_strand_id
1 'polypeptide(L)' 'TIDANTYASWNVDYLKYDNCNTDGTIPEVQYPVMRDALNASGRSIFFSMCEWGVDTPALWAADVGNSW' A
#
# COMPACT_ATOMS: atom_id res chain seq x y z
N THR A 1 -9.92 -5.94 3.50
CA THR A 1 -8.98 -6.38 4.55
C THR A 1 -8.56 -7.85 4.44
N ILE A 2 -9.20 -8.70 3.60
CA ILE A 2 -8.86 -10.14 3.48
C ILE A 2 -7.36 -10.35 3.23
N ASP A 3 -6.79 -9.64 2.26
CA ASP A 3 -5.37 -9.79 1.89
C ASP A 3 -4.43 -9.35 3.01
N ALA A 4 -4.63 -8.16 3.57
CA ALA A 4 -3.81 -7.65 4.68
C ALA A 4 -3.84 -8.59 5.90
N ASN A 5 -5.02 -9.11 6.26
CA ASN A 5 -5.15 -10.10 7.34
C ASN A 5 -4.42 -11.41 7.00
N THR A 6 -4.47 -11.82 5.74
CA THR A 6 -3.75 -13.01 5.26
C THR A 6 -2.24 -12.82 5.39
N TYR A 7 -1.70 -11.68 4.91
CA TYR A 7 -0.28 -11.32 5.06
C TYR A 7 0.14 -11.30 6.53
N ALA A 8 -0.65 -10.68 7.40
CA ALA A 8 -0.39 -10.64 8.84
C ALA A 8 -0.39 -12.04 9.47
N SER A 9 -1.34 -12.91 9.08
CA SER A 9 -1.42 -14.30 9.56
C SER A 9 -0.22 -15.15 9.15
N TRP A 10 0.40 -14.83 8.01
CA TRP A 10 1.60 -15.49 7.50
C TRP A 10 2.90 -14.90 8.06
N ASN A 11 2.83 -13.89 8.93
CA ASN A 11 3.97 -13.14 9.44
C ASN A 11 4.78 -12.43 8.34
N VAL A 12 4.12 -11.91 7.30
CA VAL A 12 4.76 -11.01 6.35
C VAL A 12 5.17 -9.71 7.05
N ASP A 13 6.37 -9.20 6.73
CA ASP A 13 6.91 -7.96 7.31
C ASP A 13 7.08 -6.84 6.27
N TYR A 14 6.92 -7.14 4.99
CA TYR A 14 7.09 -6.20 3.89
C TYR A 14 6.10 -6.50 2.76
N LEU A 15 5.40 -5.48 2.28
CA LEU A 15 4.55 -5.56 1.10
C LEU A 15 5.04 -4.57 0.03
N LYS A 16 5.41 -5.10 -1.14
CA LYS A 16 5.48 -4.32 -2.38
C LYS A 16 4.09 -4.30 -3.03
N TYR A 17 3.51 -3.14 -3.25
CA TYR A 17 2.16 -3.00 -3.82
C TYR A 17 2.19 -2.24 -5.15
N ASP A 18 2.01 -3.00 -6.23
CA ASP A 18 2.17 -2.57 -7.63
C ASP A 18 0.95 -1.79 -8.14
N ASN A 19 1.12 -1.09 -9.26
CA ASN A 19 0.08 -0.25 -9.90
C ASN A 19 -0.35 -0.78 -11.29
N CYS A 20 0.00 -2.02 -11.63
CA CYS A 20 -0.47 -2.65 -12.87
C CYS A 20 -1.98 -2.99 -12.82
N ASN A 21 -2.65 -2.94 -13.98
CA ASN A 21 -4.02 -3.44 -14.19
C ASN A 21 -5.09 -2.83 -13.25
N THR A 22 -4.95 -1.56 -12.90
CA THR A 22 -6.00 -0.84 -12.16
C THR A 22 -7.18 -0.52 -13.07
N ASP A 23 -8.31 -0.16 -12.48
CA ASP A 23 -9.51 0.32 -13.18
C ASP A 23 -9.41 1.79 -13.63
N GLY A 24 -8.21 2.38 -13.59
CA GLY A 24 -7.97 3.79 -13.82
C GLY A 24 -8.05 4.66 -12.55
N THR A 25 -8.34 4.06 -11.38
CA THR A 25 -8.22 4.76 -10.09
C THR A 25 -6.78 5.25 -9.89
N ILE A 26 -6.65 6.53 -9.51
CA ILE A 26 -5.35 7.15 -9.30
C ILE A 26 -4.68 6.63 -8.02
N PRO A 27 -3.33 6.57 -7.98
CA PRO A 27 -2.56 6.16 -6.81
C PRO A 27 -3.00 6.81 -5.48
N GLU A 28 -3.24 8.13 -5.47
CA GLU A 28 -3.61 8.87 -4.25
C GLU A 28 -4.90 8.36 -3.60
N VAL A 29 -5.78 7.69 -4.37
CA VAL A 29 -7.03 7.10 -3.87
C VAL A 29 -6.86 5.64 -3.43
N GLN A 30 -6.15 4.82 -4.21
CA GLN A 30 -6.09 3.38 -3.96
C GLN A 30 -5.05 2.98 -2.89
N TYR A 31 -3.91 3.65 -2.80
CA TYR A 31 -2.87 3.29 -1.83
C TYR A 31 -3.29 3.47 -0.36
N PRO A 32 -4.03 4.54 0.01
CA PRO A 32 -4.58 4.66 1.36
C PRO A 32 -5.49 3.49 1.76
N VAL A 33 -6.21 2.88 0.81
CA VAL A 33 -7.08 1.72 1.10
C VAL A 33 -6.27 0.53 1.58
N MET A 34 -5.14 0.23 0.94
CA MET A 34 -4.26 -0.85 1.37
C MET A 34 -3.49 -0.50 2.66
N ARG A 35 -3.01 0.74 2.81
CA ARG A 35 -2.42 1.24 4.07
C ARG A 35 -3.36 0.99 5.25
N ASP A 36 -4.62 1.39 5.13
CA ASP A 36 -5.61 1.26 6.20
C ASP A 36 -5.91 -0.21 6.50
N ALA A 37 -5.94 -1.06 5.47
CA ALA A 37 -6.09 -2.50 5.65
C ALA A 37 -4.89 -3.13 6.38
N LEU A 38 -3.65 -2.73 6.06
CA LEU A 38 -2.44 -3.18 6.75
C LEU A 38 -2.45 -2.73 8.22
N ASN A 39 -2.78 -1.47 8.50
CA ASN A 39 -2.90 -0.95 9.86
C ASN A 39 -3.98 -1.69 10.66
N ALA A 40 -5.13 -1.97 10.05
CA ALA A 40 -6.23 -2.70 10.68
C ALA A 40 -5.89 -4.18 10.96
N SER A 41 -4.89 -4.76 10.30
CA SER A 41 -4.44 -6.13 10.56
C SER A 41 -3.78 -6.30 11.93
N GLY A 42 -3.33 -5.21 12.56
CA GLY A 42 -2.66 -5.21 13.86
C GLY A 42 -1.18 -5.64 13.81
N ARG A 43 -0.62 -5.92 12.64
CA ARG A 43 0.81 -6.20 12.44
C ARG A 43 1.48 -5.03 11.73
N SER A 44 2.65 -4.61 12.22
CA SER A 44 3.51 -3.68 11.49
C SER A 44 4.09 -4.36 10.24
N ILE A 45 3.68 -3.89 9.06
CA ILE A 45 4.16 -4.37 7.76
C ILE A 45 4.71 -3.16 7.01
N PHE A 46 5.97 -3.21 6.57
CA PHE A 46 6.57 -2.15 5.77
C PHE A 46 5.83 -2.05 4.43
N PHE A 47 5.31 -0.86 4.13
CA PHE A 47 4.50 -0.64 2.93
C PHE A 47 5.28 0.09 1.85
N SER A 48 5.71 -0.66 0.84
CA SER A 48 6.41 -0.14 -0.34
C SER A 48 5.41 0.01 -1.48
N MET A 49 5.07 1.25 -1.79
CA MET A 49 4.30 1.60 -2.97
C MET A 49 5.18 1.40 -4.22
N CYS A 50 4.55 1.12 -5.36
CA CYS A 50 5.25 0.86 -6.61
C CYS A 50 4.38 1.32 -7.78
N GLU A 51 4.20 2.64 -7.87
CA GLU A 51 3.38 3.28 -8.90
C GLU A 51 4.19 3.95 -10.02
N TRP A 52 5.53 3.88 -9.91
CA TRP A 52 6.50 4.36 -10.90
C TRP A 52 6.55 5.89 -11.08
N GLY A 53 6.06 6.67 -10.11
CA GLY A 53 6.03 8.13 -10.16
C GLY A 53 4.76 8.74 -10.81
N VAL A 54 3.80 7.92 -11.21
CA VAL A 54 2.43 8.30 -11.56
C VAL A 54 1.80 9.13 -10.43
N ASP A 55 1.22 10.27 -10.81
CA ASP A 55 0.52 11.16 -9.88
C ASP A 55 1.42 11.75 -8.77
N THR A 56 2.72 11.88 -9.05
CA THR A 56 3.68 12.63 -8.24
C THR A 56 3.71 12.22 -6.75
N PRO A 57 4.05 10.96 -6.42
CA PRO A 57 4.04 10.44 -5.05
C PRO A 57 4.88 11.25 -4.07
N ALA A 58 5.90 11.97 -4.55
CA ALA A 58 6.75 12.83 -3.73
C ALA A 58 5.97 13.94 -2.99
N LEU A 59 4.75 14.26 -3.42
CA LEU A 59 3.91 15.27 -2.77
C LEU A 59 3.00 14.72 -1.66
N TRP A 60 2.72 13.41 -1.63
CA TRP A 60 1.65 12.84 -0.79
C TRP A 60 1.96 11.47 -0.17
N ALA A 61 2.84 10.67 -0.76
CA ALA A 61 3.05 9.27 -0.37
C ALA A 61 3.70 9.11 1.01
N ALA A 62 4.36 10.15 1.55
CA ALA A 62 4.97 10.14 2.87
C ALA A 62 3.98 9.86 4.02
N ASP A 63 2.70 10.25 3.85
CA ASP A 63 1.63 9.99 4.81
C ASP A 63 0.92 8.65 4.56
N VAL A 64 1.34 7.90 3.54
CA VAL A 64 0.67 6.69 3.07
C VAL A 64 1.54 5.44 3.18
N GLY A 65 2.78 5.49 2.68
CA GLY A 65 3.71 4.37 2.65
C GLY A 65 5.07 4.70 3.25
N ASN A 66 5.92 3.68 3.37
CA ASN A 66 7.29 3.83 3.87
C ASN A 66 8.30 4.08 2.74
N SER A 67 7.94 3.74 1.49
CA SER A 67 8.64 4.08 0.25
C SER A 67 7.67 4.06 -0.93
N TRP A 68 8.05 4.67 -2.06
CA TRP A 68 7.26 4.72 -3.29
C TRP A 68 8.15 4.70 -4.54
#